data_AF-A0A4R1JPF9-F1
#
_entry.id   AF-A0A4R1JPF9-F1
#
_cell.length_a   1.000
_cell.length_b   1.000
_cell.length_c   1.000
_cell.angle_alpha   90.00
_cell.angle_beta   90.00
_cell.angle_gamma   90.00
#
_symmetry.space_group_name_H-M   'P 1'
#
loop_
_entity.id
_entity.type
_entity.pdbx_description
1 polymer ?
#
loop_
_entity_poly.entity_id
_entity_poly.type
_entity_poly.pdbx_seq_one_letter_code
_entity_poly.pdbx_strand_id
1 'polypeptide(L)'
;MTKNISITIVFLVGLGLIFLGARFLVSPETAEAGYGIRFNEQGDYSFHYIKGIRDLFAGLIFCILVLSKETKALGITLLVGAIIPFVDMLIVLSKNYNGITPAISHISAIIVCTTLGIILIMNKSEKKAV
;
A
#
# COMPACT_ATOMS: atom_id res chain seq x y z
N MET A 1 5.60 23.14 5.38
CA MET A 1 6.72 22.17 5.36
C MET A 1 6.23 20.72 5.45
N THR A 2 5.43 20.37 6.47
CA THR A 2 4.93 19.00 6.70
C THR A 2 4.13 18.41 5.54
N LYS A 3 3.26 19.19 4.88
CA LYS A 3 2.44 18.73 3.75
C LYS A 3 3.25 18.23 2.56
N ASN A 4 4.31 18.94 2.16
CA ASN A 4 5.12 18.54 1.02
C ASN A 4 5.89 17.25 1.31
N ILE A 5 6.39 17.09 2.55
CA ILE A 5 7.04 15.86 3.00
C ILE A 5 6.04 14.70 2.95
N SER A 6 4.82 14.88 3.46
CA SER A 6 3.78 13.86 3.39
C SER A 6 3.46 13.44 1.95
N ILE A 7 3.32 14.41 1.03
CA ILE A 7 3.06 14.13 -0.39
C ILE A 7 4.21 13.33 -1.01
N THR A 8 5.46 13.71 -0.75
CA THR A 8 6.64 12.96 -1.24
C THR A 8 6.66 11.53 -0.71
N ILE A 9 6.40 11.33 0.58
CA ILE A 9 6.36 9.99 1.18
C ILE A 9 5.25 9.16 0.53
N VAL A 10 4.05 9.72 0.34
CA VAL A 10 2.95 9.00 -0.31
C VAL A 10 3.28 8.65 -1.76
N PHE A 11 3.98 9.53 -2.48
CA PHE A 11 4.45 9.22 -3.83
C PHE A 11 5.40 8.03 -3.84
N LEU A 12 6.37 8.01 -2.91
CA LEU A 12 7.29 6.87 -2.76
C LEU A 12 6.56 5.58 -2.35
N VAL A 13 5.54 5.66 -1.50
CA VAL A 13 4.67 4.52 -1.17
C VAL A 13 3.94 4.02 -2.41
N GLY A 14 3.40 4.92 -3.25
CA GLY A 14 2.77 4.57 -4.52
C GLY A 14 3.72 3.83 -5.45
N LEU A 15 4.95 4.32 -5.60
CA LEU A 15 6.00 3.64 -6.38
C LEU A 15 6.38 2.29 -5.77
N GLY A 16 6.44 2.18 -4.44
CA GLY A 16 6.65 0.93 -3.74
C GLY A 16 5.56 -0.11 -4.02
N LEU A 17 4.29 0.30 -4.01
CA LEU A 17 3.16 -0.57 -4.36
C LEU A 17 3.19 -1.00 -5.83
N ILE A 18 3.56 -0.11 -6.74
CA ILE A 18 3.78 -0.45 -8.16
C ILE A 18 4.86 -1.53 -8.28
N PHE A 19 5.98 -1.36 -7.59
CA PHE A 19 7.05 -2.34 -7.57
C PHE A 19 6.61 -3.68 -6.99
N LEU A 20 5.91 -3.68 -5.84
CA LEU A 20 5.40 -4.90 -5.20
C LEU A 20 4.39 -5.62 -6.10
N GLY A 21 3.44 -4.88 -6.69
CA GLY A 21 2.47 -5.42 -7.62
C GLY A 21 3.11 -6.04 -8.85
N ALA A 22 4.07 -5.34 -9.47
CA ALA A 22 4.84 -5.88 -10.59
C ALA A 22 5.64 -7.14 -10.20
N ARG A 23 6.18 -7.19 -8.98
CA ARG A 23 6.90 -8.38 -8.47
C ARG A 23 5.98 -9.59 -8.38
N PHE A 24 4.72 -9.43 -7.97
CA PHE A 24 3.72 -10.52 -7.98
C PHE A 24 3.39 -11.01 -9.40
N LEU A 25 3.55 -10.17 -10.43
CA LEU A 25 3.33 -10.55 -11.83
C LEU A 25 4.53 -11.26 -12.45
N VAL A 26 5.76 -10.81 -12.13
CA VAL A 26 6.99 -11.28 -12.77
C VAL A 26 7.69 -12.40 -11.97
N SER A 27 7.58 -12.37 -10.64
CA SER A 27 8.31 -13.26 -9.72
C SER A 27 7.43 -13.65 -8.52
N PRO A 28 6.31 -14.36 -8.76
CA PRO A 28 5.25 -14.61 -7.78
C PRO A 28 5.75 -15.28 -6.49
N GLU A 29 6.58 -16.32 -6.60
CA GLU A 29 7.13 -17.05 -5.45
C GLU A 29 7.94 -16.14 -4.53
N THR A 30 8.79 -15.29 -5.11
CA THR A 30 9.61 -14.35 -4.34
C THR A 30 8.77 -13.25 -3.71
N ALA A 31 7.71 -12.82 -4.39
CA ALA A 31 6.78 -11.84 -3.87
C ALA A 31 5.99 -12.41 -2.69
N GLU A 32 5.54 -13.66 -2.80
CA GLU A 32 4.81 -14.37 -1.76
C GLU A 32 5.66 -14.63 -0.51
N ALA A 33 6.88 -15.12 -0.69
CA ALA A 33 7.81 -15.33 0.41
C ALA A 33 8.09 -14.01 1.15
N GLY A 34 8.25 -12.90 0.41
CA GLY A 34 8.42 -11.56 0.99
C GLY A 34 7.17 -11.03 1.70
N TYR A 35 5.99 -11.50 1.32
CA TYR A 35 4.71 -11.18 1.97
C TYR A 35 4.47 -12.01 3.24
N GLY A 36 5.26 -13.06 3.47
CA GLY A 36 5.09 -13.95 4.63
C GLY A 36 4.04 -15.04 4.42
N ILE A 37 3.74 -15.41 3.17
CA ILE A 37 2.86 -16.54 2.88
C ILE A 37 3.67 -17.65 2.20
N ARG A 38 3.20 -18.88 2.43
CA ARG A 38 3.63 -20.08 1.73
C ARG A 38 2.38 -20.78 1.19
N PHE A 39 2.31 -20.90 -0.12
CA PHE A 39 1.26 -21.49 -0.91
C PHE A 39 1.92 -22.55 -1.79
N ASN A 40 1.23 -23.65 -2.02
CA ASN A 40 1.73 -24.66 -2.95
C ASN A 40 1.16 -24.32 -4.32
N GLU A 41 1.94 -23.62 -5.12
CA GLU A 41 1.49 -23.06 -6.39
C GLU A 41 1.23 -24.16 -7.41
N GLN A 42 2.01 -25.24 -7.42
CA GLN A 42 1.94 -26.31 -8.43
C GLN A 42 1.94 -25.77 -9.88
N GLY A 43 2.54 -24.60 -10.10
CA GLY A 43 2.55 -23.87 -11.37
C GLY A 43 1.34 -22.95 -11.62
N ASP A 44 0.34 -22.91 -10.73
CA ASP A 44 -0.79 -21.97 -10.78
C ASP A 44 -0.56 -20.75 -9.88
N TYR A 45 -0.26 -19.62 -10.53
CA TYR A 45 -0.04 -18.33 -9.88
C TYR A 45 -1.23 -17.37 -10.03
N SER A 46 -2.42 -17.86 -10.37
CA SER A 46 -3.59 -17.01 -10.65
C SER A 46 -3.92 -16.07 -9.48
N PHE A 47 -3.83 -16.54 -8.24
CA PHE A 47 -4.05 -15.70 -7.05
C PHE A 47 -2.96 -14.66 -6.82
N HIS A 48 -1.70 -14.99 -7.14
CA HIS A 48 -0.58 -14.04 -7.12
C HIS A 48 -0.81 -12.93 -8.12
N TYR A 49 -1.27 -13.25 -9.33
CA TYR A 49 -1.57 -12.25 -10.35
C TYR A 49 -2.75 -11.36 -9.97
N ILE A 50 -3.83 -11.95 -9.46
CA ILE A 50 -5.00 -11.22 -8.95
C ILE A 50 -4.60 -10.23 -7.84
N LYS A 51 -3.69 -10.64 -6.96
CA LYS A 51 -3.14 -9.75 -5.93
C LYS A 51 -2.23 -8.69 -6.54
N GLY A 52 -1.29 -9.08 -7.38
CA GLY A 52 -0.28 -8.19 -7.97
C GLY A 52 -0.90 -7.04 -8.72
N ILE A 53 -1.96 -7.29 -9.50
CA ILE A 53 -2.67 -6.21 -10.22
C ILE A 53 -3.38 -5.23 -9.27
N ARG A 54 -3.84 -5.68 -8.10
CA ARG A 54 -4.47 -4.81 -7.10
C ARG A 54 -3.46 -3.89 -6.42
N ASP A 55 -2.28 -4.40 -6.08
CA ASP A 55 -1.19 -3.59 -5.53
C ASP A 55 -0.68 -2.58 -6.57
N LEU A 56 -0.51 -3.03 -7.82
CA LEU A 56 -0.13 -2.16 -8.95
C LEU A 56 -1.16 -1.04 -9.15
N PHE A 57 -2.45 -1.39 -9.18
CA PHE A 57 -3.54 -0.44 -9.31
C PHE A 57 -3.55 0.57 -8.14
N ALA A 58 -3.45 0.12 -6.90
CA ALA A 58 -3.43 1.00 -5.73
C ALA A 58 -2.25 1.98 -5.78
N GLY A 59 -1.06 1.49 -6.13
CA GLY A 59 0.12 2.33 -6.31
C GLY A 59 -0.05 3.39 -7.40
N LEU A 60 -0.63 3.01 -8.55
CA LEU A 60 -0.96 3.95 -9.62
C LEU A 60 -1.95 5.02 -9.17
N ILE A 61 -3.00 4.65 -8.43
CA ILE A 61 -3.95 5.64 -7.87
C ILE A 61 -3.23 6.64 -6.97
N PHE A 62 -2.31 6.19 -6.11
CA PHE A 62 -1.56 7.10 -5.24
C PHE A 62 -0.71 8.07 -6.06
N CYS A 63 0.04 7.56 -7.05
CA CYS A 63 0.86 8.39 -7.94
C CYS A 63 0.01 9.39 -8.73
N ILE A 64 -1.13 8.96 -9.29
CA ILE A 64 -2.04 9.83 -10.05
C ILE A 64 -2.59 10.95 -9.15
N LEU A 65 -3.07 10.62 -7.95
CA LEU A 65 -3.62 11.63 -7.03
C LEU A 65 -2.56 12.64 -6.56
N VAL A 66 -1.33 12.19 -6.34
CA VAL A 66 -0.18 13.08 -6.08
C VAL A 66 0.07 14.02 -7.27
N LEU A 67 0.20 13.47 -8.48
CA LEU A 67 0.55 14.23 -9.68
C LEU A 67 -0.57 15.20 -10.10
N SER A 68 -1.82 14.80 -9.89
CA SER A 68 -3.02 15.64 -10.08
C SER A 68 -3.24 16.65 -8.96
N LYS A 69 -2.41 16.65 -7.92
CA LYS A 69 -2.49 17.55 -6.76
C LYS A 69 -3.80 17.43 -5.97
N GLU A 70 -4.45 16.28 -6.01
CA GLU A 70 -5.74 15.99 -5.37
C GLU A 70 -5.55 15.54 -3.92
N THR A 71 -5.16 16.48 -3.04
CA THR A 71 -4.69 16.12 -1.68
C THR A 71 -5.77 15.54 -0.77
N LYS A 72 -7.02 16.01 -0.90
CA LYS A 72 -8.13 15.49 -0.07
C LYS A 72 -8.51 14.07 -0.50
N ALA A 73 -8.62 13.82 -1.80
CA ALA A 73 -8.86 12.49 -2.33
C ALA A 73 -7.73 11.54 -1.93
N LEU A 74 -6.46 11.97 -2.07
CA LEU A 74 -5.30 11.20 -1.64
C LEU A 74 -5.38 10.79 -0.16
N GLY A 75 -5.72 11.73 0.72
CA GLY A 75 -5.88 11.45 2.15
C GLY A 75 -6.99 10.45 2.47
N ILE A 76 -8.15 10.58 1.81
CA ILE A 76 -9.27 9.63 1.96
C ILE A 76 -8.87 8.24 1.44
N THR A 77 -8.24 8.18 0.27
CA THR A 77 -7.77 6.93 -0.33
C THR A 77 -6.78 6.22 0.58
N LEU A 78 -5.86 6.92 1.24
CA LEU A 78 -4.94 6.33 2.21
C LEU A 78 -5.67 5.75 3.43
N LEU A 79 -6.65 6.46 3.99
CA LEU A 79 -7.39 5.99 5.17
C LEU A 79 -8.24 4.77 4.87
N VAL A 80 -9.01 4.81 3.78
CA VAL A 80 -9.82 3.65 3.36
C VAL A 80 -8.89 2.50 2.93
N GLY A 81 -7.81 2.82 2.22
CA GLY A 81 -6.81 1.86 1.77
C GLY A 81 -6.08 1.15 2.91
N ALA A 82 -5.99 1.73 4.11
CA ALA A 82 -5.38 1.10 5.28
C ALA A 82 -6.08 -0.20 5.72
N ILE A 83 -7.32 -0.43 5.28
CA ILE A 83 -8.02 -1.70 5.47
C ILE A 83 -7.25 -2.86 4.82
N ILE A 84 -6.61 -2.63 3.67
CA ILE A 84 -5.85 -3.65 2.93
C ILE A 84 -4.70 -4.21 3.78
N PRO A 85 -3.68 -3.41 4.19
CA PRO A 85 -2.59 -3.93 4.99
C PRO A 85 -3.03 -4.41 6.38
N PHE A 86 -4.15 -3.90 6.92
CA PHE A 86 -4.73 -4.43 8.15
C PHE A 86 -5.21 -5.88 7.98
N VAL A 87 -6.01 -6.16 6.95
CA VAL A 87 -6.48 -7.52 6.67
C VAL A 87 -5.30 -8.43 6.29
N ASP A 88 -4.34 -7.93 5.53
CA ASP A 88 -3.14 -8.67 5.14
C ASP A 88 -2.32 -9.10 6.36
N MET A 89 -2.13 -8.18 7.32
CA MET A 89 -1.48 -8.47 8.59
C MET A 89 -2.17 -9.62 9.33
N LEU A 90 -3.51 -9.59 9.41
CA LEU A 90 -4.27 -10.65 10.07
C LEU A 90 -4.11 -11.99 9.36
N ILE A 91 -4.13 -12.00 8.03
CA ILE A 91 -3.90 -13.21 7.23
C ILE A 91 -2.51 -13.79 7.49
N VAL A 92 -1.48 -12.93 7.53
CA VAL A 92 -0.09 -13.34 7.77
C VAL A 92 0.09 -13.87 9.19
N LEU A 93 -0.49 -13.20 10.19
CA LEU A 93 -0.42 -13.63 11.59
C LEU A 93 -1.26 -14.89 11.86
N SER A 94 -2.27 -15.18 11.05
CA SER A 94 -3.06 -16.42 11.17
C SER A 94 -2.30 -17.69 10.79
N LYS A 95 -1.10 -17.57 10.20
CA LYS A 95 -0.31 -18.73 9.76
C LYS A 95 0.51 -19.29 10.92
N ASN A 96 0.28 -20.57 11.24
CA ASN A 96 0.98 -21.29 12.31
C ASN A 96 2.51 -21.37 12.15
N TYR A 97 3.03 -21.13 10.94
CA TYR A 97 4.47 -21.13 10.64
C TYR A 97 5.12 -19.75 10.73
N ASN A 98 4.36 -18.69 11.01
CA ASN A 98 4.87 -17.33 11.11
C ASN A 98 5.03 -16.88 12.57
N GLY A 99 6.09 -16.13 12.84
CA GLY A 99 6.17 -15.23 13.99
C GLY A 99 5.67 -13.82 13.62
N ILE A 100 6.00 -12.81 14.44
CA ILE A 100 5.60 -11.42 14.20
C ILE A 100 6.35 -10.76 13.03
N THR A 101 7.52 -11.27 12.66
CA THR A 101 8.43 -10.61 11.69
C THR A 101 7.78 -10.25 10.36
N PRO A 102 7.03 -11.14 9.68
CA PRO A 102 6.43 -10.80 8.40
C PRO A 102 5.31 -9.73 8.54
N ALA A 103 4.66 -9.64 9.71
CA ALA A 103 3.62 -8.65 10.00
C ALA A 103 4.16 -7.21 10.11
N ILE A 104 5.46 -7.02 10.36
CA ILE A 104 6.07 -5.69 10.55
C ILE A 104 5.86 -4.79 9.33
N SER A 105 6.00 -5.36 8.12
CA SER A 105 5.81 -4.60 6.88
C SER A 105 4.37 -4.08 6.79
N HIS A 106 3.37 -4.90 7.14
CA HIS A 106 1.96 -4.52 7.17
C HIS A 106 1.66 -3.49 8.25
N ILE A 107 2.20 -3.67 9.47
CA ILE A 107 2.06 -2.69 10.56
C ILE A 107 2.61 -1.33 10.11
N SER A 108 3.77 -1.32 9.45
CA SER A 108 4.36 -0.08 8.92
C SER A 108 3.45 0.59 7.90
N ALA A 109 2.85 -0.18 6.98
CA ALA A 109 1.91 0.33 6.00
C ALA A 109 0.64 0.90 6.64
N ILE A 110 0.09 0.24 7.67
CA ILE A 110 -1.07 0.74 8.43
C ILE A 110 -0.74 2.09 9.07
N ILE A 111 0.41 2.19 9.75
CA ILE A 111 0.84 3.44 10.41
C ILE A 111 1.02 4.55 9.38
N VAL A 112 1.73 4.28 8.28
CA VAL A 112 1.99 5.27 7.23
C VAL A 112 0.68 5.74 6.58
N CYS A 113 -0.19 4.82 6.16
CA CYS A 113 -1.45 5.18 5.50
C CYS A 113 -2.38 5.96 6.43
N THR A 114 -2.52 5.53 7.69
CA THR A 114 -3.41 6.21 8.65
C THR A 114 -2.88 7.58 9.04
N THR A 115 -1.60 7.70 9.40
CA THR A 115 -1.02 8.98 9.82
C THR A 115 -0.98 9.99 8.68
N LEU A 116 -0.50 9.60 7.50
CA LEU A 116 -0.44 10.51 6.34
C LEU A 116 -1.84 10.84 5.82
N GLY A 117 -2.77 9.88 5.84
CA GLY A 117 -4.16 10.09 5.48
C GLY A 117 -4.83 11.16 6.35
N ILE A 118 -4.68 11.06 7.68
CA ILE A 118 -5.17 12.06 8.64
C ILE A 118 -4.52 13.43 8.38
N ILE A 119 -3.20 13.49 8.25
CA ILE A 119 -2.46 14.75 8.02
C ILE A 119 -2.92 15.44 6.73
N LEU A 120 -3.14 14.69 5.65
CA LEU A 120 -3.55 15.24 4.36
C LEU A 120 -4.99 15.73 4.34
N ILE A 121 -5.89 15.11 5.12
CA ILE A 121 -7.28 15.59 5.28
C ILE A 121 -7.35 16.82 6.18
N MET A 122 -6.59 16.83 7.28
CA MET A 122 -6.62 17.91 8.27
C MET A 122 -5.94 19.19 7.78
N ASN A 123 -4.95 19.07 6.89
CA ASN A 123 -4.34 20.24 6.26
C ASN A 123 -5.35 20.88 5.29
N LYS A 124 -6.00 21.97 5.74
CA LYS A 124 -6.83 22.82 4.88
C LYS A 124 -6.07 23.13 3.60
N SER A 125 -6.67 22.81 2.45
CA SER A 125 -6.20 23.36 1.18
C SER A 125 -6.19 24.88 1.35
N GLU A 126 -5.05 25.52 1.10
CA GLU A 126 -5.03 26.95 0.86
C GLU A 126 -6.12 27.21 -0.19
N LYS A 127 -7.16 27.93 0.19
CA LYS A 127 -8.16 28.38 -0.78
C LYS A 127 -7.35 29.19 -1.80
N LYS A 128 -7.40 28.81 -3.07
CA LYS A 128 -7.05 29.76 -4.14
C LYS A 128 -7.96 30.97 -3.91
N ALA A 129 -7.38 32.07 -3.45
CA ALA A 129 -8.03 33.37 -3.52
C ALA A 129 -8.30 33.61 -5.01
N VAL A 130 -9.58 33.61 -5.36
CA VAL A 130 -10.09 34.12 -6.63
C VAL A 130 -10.48 35.56 -6.36
#